data_AF-A0A645CBP5-F1
#
_entry.id   AF-A0A645CBP5-F1
#
_cell.length_a   1.000
_cell.length_b   1.000
_cell.length_c   1.000
_cell.angle_alpha   90.00
_cell.angle_beta   90.00
_cell.angle_gamma   90.00
#
_symmetry.space_group_name_H-M   'P 1'
#
loop_
_entity.id
_entity.type
_entity.pdbx_description
1 polymer ?
#
loop_
_entity_poly.entity_id
_entity_poly.type
_entity_poly.pdbx_seq_one_letter_code
_entity_poly.pdbx_strand_id
1 'polypeptide(L)' 'MTDGPFNDFLGTVSAIDEEKGKVTVLLNIFGRETPVELDFLQVKKV' A
#
# COMPACT_ATOMS: atom_id res chain seq x y z
N MET A 1 5.87 3.16 -4.54
CA MET A 1 6.47 2.21 -3.57
C MET A 1 7.92 2.00 -3.99
N THR A 2 8.82 1.56 -3.10
CA THR A 2 10.26 1.48 -3.40
C THR A 2 10.82 0.08 -3.63
N ASP A 3 10.07 -1.01 -3.36
CA ASP A 3 10.50 -2.37 -3.72
C ASP A 3 9.32 -3.37 -3.78
N GLY A 4 9.31 -4.27 -4.77
CA GLY A 4 8.30 -5.33 -4.94
C GLY A 4 7.43 -5.25 -6.22
N PRO A 5 6.65 -6.31 -6.54
CA PRO A 5 5.85 -6.43 -7.77
C PRO A 5 4.72 -5.41 -7.90
N PHE A 6 4.50 -4.59 -6.87
CA PHE A 6 3.43 -3.59 -6.81
C PHE A 6 3.95 -2.15 -7.00
N ASN A 7 5.23 -1.96 -7.38
CA ASN A 7 5.87 -0.64 -7.48
C ASN A 7 5.21 0.32 -8.46
N ASP A 8 4.63 -0.19 -9.55
CA ASP A 8 3.95 0.61 -10.59
C ASP A 8 2.45 0.83 -10.30
N PHE A 9 1.92 0.28 -9.20
CA PHE A 9 0.51 0.41 -8.88
C PHE A 9 0.26 1.65 -8.01
N LEU A 10 -0.59 2.53 -8.51
CA LEU A 10 -1.15 3.63 -7.74
C LEU A 10 -2.26 3.08 -6.84
N GLY A 11 -2.09 3.23 -5.53
CA GLY A 11 -3.06 2.81 -4.52
C GLY A 11 -3.36 3.91 -3.53
N THR A 12 -4.51 3.80 -2.87
CA THR A 12 -4.91 4.74 -1.82
C THR A 12 -4.72 4.10 -0.46
N VAL A 13 -4.13 4.84 0.48
CA VAL A 13 -4.00 4.39 1.88
C VAL A 13 -5.40 4.36 2.48
N SER A 14 -5.79 3.20 3.01
CA SER A 14 -7.11 3.01 3.63
C SER A 14 -7.05 2.92 5.14
N ALA A 15 -6.01 2.29 5.66
CA ALA A 15 -5.78 2.22 7.10
C ALA A 15 -4.28 2.33 7.40
N ILE A 16 -3.99 2.96 8.52
CA ILE A 16 -2.64 3.07 9.07
C ILE A 16 -2.69 2.49 10.47
N ASP A 17 -1.91 1.45 10.72
CA ASP A 17 -1.70 0.85 12.04
C ASP A 17 -0.33 1.31 12.56
N GLU A 18 -0.33 2.42 13.29
CA GLU A 18 0.89 3.01 13.86
C GLU A 18 1.46 2.15 15.00
N GLU A 19 0.63 1.38 15.70
CA GLU A 19 1.08 0.49 16.78
C GLU A 19 1.91 -0.68 16.24
N LYS A 20 1.51 -1.22 15.08
CA LYS A 20 2.24 -2.31 14.41
C LYS A 20 3.21 -1.84 13.33
N GLY A 21 3.22 -0.55 13.01
CA GLY A 21 4.06 0.00 11.94
C GLY A 21 3.65 -0.46 10.54
N LYS A 22 2.35 -0.72 10.33
CA LYS A 22 1.81 -1.26 9.08
C LYS A 22 0.82 -0.33 8.42
N VAL A 23 0.70 -0.42 7.11
CA VAL A 23 -0.21 0.38 6.30
C VAL A 23 -0.97 -0.53 5.34
N THR A 24 -2.28 -0.39 5.33
CA THR A 24 -3.15 -1.05 4.37
C THR A 24 -3.41 -0.10 3.21
N VAL A 25 -2.96 -0.50 2.02
CA VAL A 25 -3.14 0.23 0.77
C VAL A 25 -4.12 -0.56 -0.10
N LEU A 26 -5.17 0.08 -0.59
CA LEU A 26 -5.99 -0.52 -1.65
C LEU A 26 -5.40 -0.18 -3.00
N LEU A 27 -4.99 -1.23 -3.71
CA LEU A 27 -4.57 -1.15 -5.10
C LEU A 27 -5.80 -1.41 -5.98
N ASN A 28 -5.98 -0.59 -7.01
CA ASN A 28 -6.98 -0.86 -8.03
C ASN A 28 -6.32 -1.66 -9.16
N ILE A 29 -6.51 -2.99 -9.14
CA ILE A 29 -5.91 -3.91 -10.11
C ILE A 29 -7.05 -4.47 -10.97
N PHE A 30 -7.07 -4.12 -12.26
CA PHE A 30 -8.11 -4.55 -13.21
C PHE A 30 -9.56 -4.23 -12.78
N GLY A 31 -9.78 -3.07 -12.14
CA GLY A 31 -11.11 -2.69 -11.63
C GLY A 31 -11.53 -3.45 -10.37
N ARG A 32 -10.61 -4.21 -9.76
CA ARG A 32 -10.81 -4.89 -8.48
C ARG A 32 -9.93 -4.22 -7.43
N GLU A 33 -10.57 -3.72 -6.40
CA GLU A 33 -9.88 -3.17 -5.25
C GLU A 33 -9.29 -4.32 -4.43
N THR A 34 -7.97 -4.39 -4.39
CA THR A 34 -7.24 -5.43 -3.67
C THR A 34 -6.49 -4.77 -2.50
N PRO A 35 -6.84 -5.09 -1.24
CA PRO A 35 -6.12 -4.58 -0.09
C PRO A 35 -4.77 -5.30 0.04
N VAL A 36 -3.71 -4.52 0.16
CA VAL A 36 -2.34 -5.00 0.39
C VAL A 36 -1.82 -4.34 1.66
N GLU A 37 -1.28 -5.16 2.55
CA GLU A 37 -0.66 -4.72 3.80
C GLU A 37 0.85 -4.58 3.57
N LEU A 38 1.39 -3.40 3.86
CA LEU A 38 2.78 -3.05 3.63
C LEU A 38 3.37 -2.45 4.91
N ASP A 39 4.67 -2.61 5.09
CA ASP A 39 5.37 -1.91 6.17
C ASP A 39 5.44 -0.42 5.88
N PHE A 40 5.36 0.39 6.93
CA PHE A 40 5.39 1.85 6.83
C PHE A 40 6.60 2.38 6.05
N LEU A 41 7.73 1.67 6.13
CA LEU A 41 8.99 2.01 5.45
C LEU A 41 8.94 1.78 3.93
N GLN A 42 8.03 0.94 3.43
CA GLN A 42 7.88 0.63 2.01
C GLN A 42 6.91 1.57 1.28
N VAL A 43 6.17 2.39 2.04
CA VAL A 43 5.25 3.39 1.51
C VAL A 43 5.94 4.75 1.49
N LYS A 44 6.17 5.29 0.29
CA LYS A 44 6.74 6.62 0.10
C LYS A 44 5.63 7.61 -0.21
N LYS A 45 5.47 8.63 0.63
CA LYS A 45 4.55 9.75 0.38
C LYS A 45 5.04 10.52 -0.85
N VAL A 46 4.17 10.73 -1.83
CA VAL A 46 4.37 11.62 -3.00
C VAL A 46 3.95 13.04 -2.66
#